data_AF-A0A550GPJ9-F1
#
_entry.id   AF-A0A550GPJ9-F1
#
_cell.length_a   1.000
_cell.length_b   1.000
_cell.length_c   1.000
_cell.angle_alpha   90.00
_cell.angle_beta   90.00
_cell.angle_gamma   90.00
#
_symmetry.space_group_name_H-M   'P 1'
#
loop_
_entity.id
_entity.type
_entity.pdbx_description
1 polymer ?
#
loop_
_entity_poly.entity_id
_entity_poly.type
_entity_poly.pdbx_seq_one_letter_code
_entity_poly.pdbx_strand_id
1 'polypeptide(L)'
;MAHLKLRDRDSILTPEGLLFRVFGYSHPPSAYICDAEYASAAIFISTDQRAPRTGGKQHFYKFYNDEGMKLVFKRFPQYTVFHEMLRQKVVAVNPDGSEVRKPEKRLQELMAIKLKDKLVDATQRVLNTMMQQSGLSLTDFGVFGSMLHGFHHPDFSDIDLVVYGRNQNDRIREVLETLYADTSSGFSNEFAHANIMQGKQWRYQNLTVKEF
;
A
#
# COMPACT_ATOMS: atom_id res chain seq x y z
N MET A 1 16.21 -1.86 21.97
CA MET A 1 14.91 -1.47 21.39
C MET A 1 15.19 -0.88 20.02
N ALA A 2 14.59 -1.39 18.95
CA ALA A 2 14.80 -0.83 17.62
C ALA A 2 14.27 0.61 17.60
N HIS A 3 15.12 1.58 17.26
CA HIS A 3 14.65 2.93 16.94
C HIS A 3 13.79 2.83 15.67
N LEU A 4 12.47 2.76 15.83
CA LEU A 4 11.52 2.68 14.72
C LEU A 4 11.44 4.05 14.03
N LYS A 5 12.40 4.32 13.15
CA LYS A 5 12.43 5.53 12.31
C LYS A 5 11.37 5.44 11.21
N LEU A 6 11.08 4.23 10.74
CA LEU A 6 10.04 3.91 9.76
C LEU A 6 8.98 2.99 10.38
N ARG A 7 7.75 3.10 9.87
CA ARG A 7 6.58 2.31 10.24
C ARG A 7 6.21 1.34 9.12
N ASP A 8 5.40 0.33 9.43
CA ASP A 8 4.71 -0.44 8.39
C ASP A 8 4.03 0.51 7.40
N ARG A 9 4.09 0.15 6.10
CA ARG A 9 3.60 0.96 4.96
C ARG A 9 4.37 2.23 4.63
N ASP A 10 5.37 2.65 5.42
CA ASP A 10 6.35 3.62 4.91
C ASP A 10 7.04 3.04 3.68
N SER A 11 7.40 3.90 2.74
CA SER A 11 8.07 3.46 1.52
C SER A 11 9.47 4.06 1.39
N ILE A 12 10.38 3.23 0.88
CA ILE A 12 11.77 3.58 0.62
C ILE A 12 11.98 3.55 -0.89
N LEU A 13 12.34 4.69 -1.48
CA LEU A 13 12.81 4.80 -2.86
C LEU A 13 14.34 4.79 -2.87
N THR A 14 14.93 3.74 -3.44
CA THR A 14 16.38 3.62 -3.56
C THR A 14 16.94 4.45 -4.71
N PRO A 15 18.24 4.80 -4.70
CA PRO A 15 18.87 5.53 -5.79
C PRO A 15 18.76 4.87 -7.16
N GLU A 16 18.71 3.54 -7.23
CA GLU A 16 18.55 2.79 -8.48
C GLU A 16 17.10 2.82 -9.02
N GLY A 17 16.14 3.30 -8.23
CA GLY A 17 14.75 3.41 -8.62
C GLY A 17 13.88 2.20 -8.24
N LEU A 18 14.19 1.51 -7.14
CA LEU A 18 13.29 0.52 -6.53
C LEU A 18 12.45 1.17 -5.44
N LEU A 19 11.16 0.87 -5.42
CA LEU A 19 10.25 1.22 -4.34
C LEU A 19 9.97 0.00 -3.48
N PHE A 20 10.34 0.12 -2.23
CA PHE A 20 10.12 -0.87 -1.19
C PHE A 20 9.06 -0.37 -0.21
N ARG A 21 8.17 -1.25 0.22
CA ARG A 21 7.26 -1.02 1.34
C ARG A 21 7.83 -1.67 2.59
N VAL A 22 8.00 -0.91 3.66
CA VAL A 22 8.35 -1.46 4.98
C VAL A 22 7.25 -2.40 5.44
N PHE A 23 7.62 -3.60 5.87
CA PHE A 23 6.71 -4.67 6.24
C PHE A 23 6.78 -4.98 7.74
N GLY A 24 5.72 -4.62 8.47
CA GLY A 24 5.60 -4.81 9.90
C GLY A 24 6.55 -3.91 10.71
N TYR A 25 6.84 -4.33 11.94
CA TYR A 25 7.67 -3.57 12.90
C TYR A 25 8.81 -4.40 13.50
N SER A 26 8.98 -5.65 13.05
CA SER A 26 10.06 -6.54 13.49
C SER A 26 11.14 -6.54 12.42
N HIS A 27 12.28 -5.95 12.75
CA HIS A 27 13.35 -5.71 11.78
C HIS A 27 14.72 -6.04 12.40
N PRO A 28 15.69 -6.49 11.60
CA PRO A 28 17.08 -6.57 12.05
C PRO A 28 17.64 -5.17 12.37
N PRO A 29 18.72 -5.07 13.17
CA PRO A 29 19.23 -3.79 13.66
C PRO A 29 19.60 -2.74 12.58
N SER A 30 19.98 -3.19 11.39
CA SER A 30 20.57 -2.33 10.34
C SER A 30 19.75 -2.26 9.05
N ALA A 31 18.56 -2.85 9.00
CA ALA A 31 17.73 -2.85 7.80
C ALA A 31 16.26 -3.03 8.16
N TYR A 32 15.37 -2.50 7.32
CA TYR A 32 13.93 -2.72 7.41
C TYR A 32 13.56 -3.88 6.50
N ILE A 33 12.82 -4.85 7.01
CA ILE A 33 12.23 -5.90 6.17
C ILE A 33 11.19 -5.21 5.28
N CYS A 34 11.27 -5.48 3.98
CA CYS A 34 10.42 -4.81 3.01
C CYS A 34 9.81 -5.79 2.01
N ASP A 35 8.71 -5.37 1.42
CA ASP A 35 8.17 -5.91 0.18
C ASP A 35 8.64 -5.03 -0.99
N ALA A 36 9.02 -5.64 -2.12
CA ALA A 36 9.40 -4.90 -3.32
C ALA A 36 8.14 -4.66 -4.15
N GLU A 37 7.73 -3.40 -4.30
CA GLU A 37 6.43 -3.10 -4.91
C GLU A 37 6.52 -2.51 -6.32
N TYR A 38 7.54 -1.69 -6.58
CA TYR A 38 7.73 -1.09 -7.89
C TYR A 38 9.20 -0.96 -8.27
N ALA A 39 9.45 -0.85 -9.58
CA ALA A 39 10.74 -0.44 -10.11
C ALA A 39 10.56 0.55 -11.26
N SER A 40 11.53 1.47 -11.37
CA SER A 40 11.64 2.39 -12.50
C SER A 40 11.79 1.62 -13.81
N ALA A 41 11.19 2.15 -14.87
CA ALA A 41 11.34 1.64 -16.24
C ALA A 41 12.82 1.55 -16.69
N ALA A 42 13.73 2.29 -16.03
CA ALA A 42 15.17 2.23 -16.31
C ALA A 42 15.82 0.90 -15.91
N ILE A 43 15.26 0.19 -14.92
CA ILE A 43 15.86 -1.03 -14.36
C ILE A 43 14.97 -2.26 -14.55
N PHE A 44 13.68 -2.09 -14.82
CA PHE A 44 12.74 -3.20 -14.94
C PHE A 44 11.57 -2.85 -15.86
N ILE A 45 11.13 -3.84 -16.63
CA ILE A 45 9.93 -3.80 -17.46
C ILE A 45 9.17 -5.09 -17.17
N SER A 46 7.92 -4.97 -16.74
CA SER A 46 7.05 -6.14 -16.56
C SER A 46 6.36 -6.50 -17.87
N THR A 47 6.11 -7.80 -18.08
CA THR A 47 5.25 -8.29 -19.17
C THR A 47 3.76 -8.24 -18.81
N ASP A 48 3.41 -7.97 -17.55
CA ASP A 48 2.02 -7.82 -17.12
C ASP A 48 1.47 -6.47 -17.57
N GLN A 49 0.40 -6.49 -18.38
CA GLN A 49 -0.21 -5.28 -18.93
C GLN A 49 -0.79 -4.34 -17.86
N ARG A 50 -1.03 -4.84 -16.64
CA ARG A 50 -1.53 -4.07 -15.50
C ARG A 50 -0.40 -3.43 -14.70
N ALA A 51 0.87 -3.66 -15.04
CA ALA A 51 2.04 -3.19 -14.29
C ALA A 51 2.43 -1.74 -14.52
N PRO A 52 2.33 -1.17 -15.74
CA PRO A 52 2.73 0.21 -15.95
C PRO A 52 2.04 1.18 -15.00
N ARG A 53 2.83 2.10 -14.45
CA ARG A 53 2.40 3.25 -13.65
C ARG A 53 3.03 4.47 -14.29
N THR A 54 2.24 5.13 -15.12
CA THR A 54 2.63 6.29 -15.93
C THR A 54 2.00 7.59 -15.44
N GLY A 55 1.33 7.58 -14.28
CA GLY A 55 0.81 8.78 -13.66
C GLY A 55 1.95 9.72 -13.24
N GLY A 56 1.72 11.03 -13.36
CA GLY A 56 2.71 12.03 -12.98
C GLY A 56 3.90 12.12 -13.96
N LYS A 57 5.10 12.41 -13.43
CA LYS A 57 6.32 12.64 -14.24
C LYS A 57 7.25 11.43 -14.34
N GLN A 58 6.92 10.32 -13.68
CA GLN A 58 7.80 9.16 -13.56
C GLN A 58 7.12 7.92 -14.13
N HIS A 59 7.93 7.01 -14.69
CA HIS A 59 7.44 5.75 -15.26
C HIS A 59 7.97 4.57 -14.42
N PHE A 60 7.05 3.92 -13.72
CA PHE A 60 7.33 2.75 -12.90
C PHE A 60 6.52 1.53 -13.39
N TYR A 61 6.95 0.34 -12.98
CA TYR A 61 6.20 -0.90 -13.10
C TYR A 61 5.92 -1.45 -11.72
N LYS A 62 4.65 -1.75 -11.43
CA LYS A 62 4.26 -2.54 -10.26
C LYS A 62 4.72 -3.97 -10.47
N PHE A 63 5.34 -4.56 -9.46
CA PHE A 63 5.65 -5.98 -9.47
C PHE A 63 4.39 -6.82 -9.27
N TYR A 64 4.25 -7.87 -10.07
CA TYR A 64 3.26 -8.92 -9.88
C TYR A 64 3.95 -10.25 -9.57
N ASN A 65 3.27 -11.10 -8.80
CA ASN A 65 3.77 -12.41 -8.40
C ASN A 65 5.16 -12.30 -7.75
N ASP A 66 6.16 -12.99 -8.30
CA ASP A 66 7.52 -13.05 -7.77
C ASP A 66 8.52 -12.15 -8.53
N GLU A 67 8.05 -11.23 -9.38
CA GLU A 67 8.90 -10.34 -10.18
C GLU A 67 9.87 -9.52 -9.31
N GLY A 68 9.35 -8.89 -8.25
CA GLY A 68 10.14 -8.05 -7.35
C GLY A 68 11.22 -8.86 -6.63
N MET A 69 10.85 -10.03 -6.10
CA MET A 69 11.81 -10.94 -5.45
C MET A 69 12.89 -11.41 -6.44
N LYS A 70 12.50 -11.88 -7.63
CA LYS A 70 13.45 -12.33 -8.67
C LYS A 70 14.43 -11.22 -9.06
N LEU A 71 13.93 -10.00 -9.26
CA LEU A 71 14.77 -8.86 -9.62
C LEU A 71 15.75 -8.53 -8.51
N VAL A 72 15.27 -8.39 -7.27
CA VAL A 72 16.10 -8.03 -6.11
C VAL A 72 17.17 -9.08 -5.87
N PHE A 73 16.81 -10.36 -5.80
CA PHE A 73 17.78 -11.43 -5.52
C PHE A 73 18.84 -11.58 -6.63
N LYS A 74 18.47 -11.34 -7.89
CA LYS A 74 19.38 -11.51 -9.03
C LYS A 74 20.27 -10.30 -9.28
N ARG A 75 19.72 -9.08 -9.16
CA ARG A 75 20.40 -7.85 -9.61
C ARG A 75 20.73 -6.87 -8.50
N PHE A 76 20.03 -6.97 -7.36
CA PHE A 76 20.23 -6.06 -6.23
C PHE A 76 20.38 -6.85 -4.91
N PRO A 77 21.31 -7.82 -4.82
CA PRO A 77 21.45 -8.67 -3.63
C PRO A 77 21.83 -7.88 -2.37
N GLN A 78 22.30 -6.64 -2.51
CA GLN A 78 22.52 -5.73 -1.38
C GLN A 78 21.24 -5.38 -0.61
N TYR A 79 20.06 -5.53 -1.24
CA TYR A 79 18.75 -5.35 -0.60
C TYR A 79 18.17 -6.65 -0.04
N THR A 80 19.06 -7.57 0.38
CA THR A 80 18.67 -8.81 1.04
C THR A 80 19.43 -9.02 2.35
N VAL A 81 18.77 -9.61 3.34
CA VAL A 81 19.36 -10.00 4.63
C VAL A 81 18.99 -11.45 4.95
N PHE A 82 19.88 -12.18 5.61
CA PHE A 82 19.53 -13.49 6.14
C PHE A 82 18.64 -13.34 7.37
N HIS A 83 17.42 -13.87 7.31
CA HIS A 83 16.46 -13.81 8.41
C HIS A 83 16.53 -15.11 9.22
N GLU A 84 17.05 -15.02 10.46
CA GLU A 84 17.34 -16.19 11.29
C GLU A 84 16.13 -17.10 11.50
N MET A 85 14.98 -16.53 11.89
CA MET A 85 13.76 -17.32 12.16
C MET A 85 13.22 -18.05 10.93
N LEU A 86 13.40 -17.48 9.74
CA LEU A 86 12.91 -18.06 8.49
C LEU A 86 13.99 -18.93 7.82
N ARG A 87 15.23 -18.91 8.33
CA ARG A 87 16.41 -19.60 7.80
C ARG A 87 16.63 -19.38 6.30
N GLN A 88 16.28 -18.18 5.80
CA GLN A 88 16.41 -17.80 4.39
C GLN A 88 16.73 -16.32 4.24
N LYS A 89 17.21 -15.93 3.06
CA LYS A 89 17.33 -14.51 2.72
C LYS A 89 15.94 -13.93 2.47
N VAL A 90 15.72 -12.71 2.94
CA VAL A 90 14.51 -11.91 2.69
C VAL A 90 14.91 -10.54 2.16
N VAL A 91 13.97 -9.85 1.55
CA VAL A 91 14.16 -8.47 1.10
C VAL A 91 14.22 -7.55 2.33
N ALA A 92 15.30 -6.80 2.45
CA ALA A 92 15.47 -5.81 3.50
C ALA A 92 16.39 -4.67 3.06
N VAL A 93 16.06 -3.46 3.47
CA VAL A 93 16.71 -2.23 2.99
C VAL A 93 17.20 -1.40 4.16
N ASN A 94 18.47 -0.99 4.11
CA ASN A 94 18.94 0.12 4.92
C ASN A 94 18.49 1.43 4.23
N PRO A 95 17.68 2.29 4.88
CA PRO A 95 17.17 3.51 4.27
C PRO A 95 18.21 4.63 4.13
N ASP A 96 19.44 4.47 4.65
CA ASP A 96 20.49 5.47 4.51
C ASP A 96 20.81 5.74 3.03
N GLY A 97 20.78 7.02 2.65
CA GLY A 97 20.95 7.45 1.26
C GLY A 97 19.73 7.23 0.35
N SER A 98 18.61 6.73 0.89
CA SER A 98 17.35 6.55 0.16
C SER A 98 16.33 7.63 0.52
N GLU A 99 15.39 7.89 -0.38
CA GLU A 99 14.23 8.75 -0.11
C GLU A 99 13.17 7.96 0.67
N VAL A 100 12.58 8.57 1.69
CA VAL A 100 11.50 7.97 2.48
C VAL A 100 10.19 8.71 2.21
N ARG A 101 9.16 7.96 1.82
CA ARG A 101 7.81 8.44 1.58
C ARG A 101 6.89 7.93 2.68
N LYS A 102 6.22 8.86 3.36
CA LYS A 102 5.36 8.56 4.51
C LYS A 102 3.87 8.69 4.16
N PRO A 103 3.04 7.66 4.42
CA PRO A 103 1.61 7.69 4.09
C PRO A 103 0.86 8.89 4.66
N GLU A 104 1.13 9.28 5.91
CA GLU A 104 0.44 10.38 6.58
C GLU A 104 0.78 11.73 5.96
N LYS A 105 2.05 11.93 5.59
CA LYS A 105 2.49 13.18 4.96
C LYS A 105 1.89 13.34 3.58
N ARG A 106 1.92 12.26 2.78
CA ARG A 106 1.35 12.29 1.44
C ARG A 106 -0.16 12.49 1.48
N LEU A 107 -0.86 11.92 2.45
CA LEU A 107 -2.30 12.15 2.60
C LEU A 107 -2.60 13.62 2.91
N GLN A 108 -1.82 14.28 3.79
CA GLN A 108 -1.98 15.71 4.06
C GLN A 108 -1.82 16.57 2.80
N GLU A 109 -0.81 16.26 1.97
CA GLU A 109 -0.63 16.92 0.68
C GLU A 109 -1.85 16.73 -0.22
N LEU A 110 -2.35 15.50 -0.35
CA LEU A 110 -3.51 15.19 -1.17
C LEU A 110 -4.76 15.95 -0.70
N MET A 111 -4.96 16.09 0.61
CA MET A 111 -6.09 16.86 1.16
C MET A 111 -5.99 18.36 0.89
N ALA A 112 -4.78 18.89 0.67
CA ALA A 112 -4.55 20.30 0.35
C ALA A 112 -4.70 20.62 -1.16
N ILE A 113 -4.79 19.62 -2.03
CA ILE A 113 -4.92 19.82 -3.48
C ILE A 113 -6.28 20.45 -3.82
N LYS A 114 -6.23 21.59 -4.54
CA LYS A 114 -7.41 22.30 -5.03
C LYS A 114 -7.88 21.81 -6.40
N LEU A 115 -6.95 21.65 -7.34
CA LEU A 115 -7.25 21.11 -8.67
C LEU A 115 -7.08 19.59 -8.63
N LYS A 116 -8.21 18.87 -8.52
CA LYS A 116 -8.24 17.44 -8.28
C LYS A 116 -8.50 16.69 -9.56
N ASP A 117 -7.76 15.61 -9.78
CA ASP A 117 -8.24 14.54 -10.66
C ASP A 117 -9.36 13.75 -9.96
N LYS A 118 -10.03 12.87 -10.71
CA LYS A 118 -11.18 12.10 -10.21
C LYS A 118 -10.85 11.23 -8.98
N LEU A 119 -9.65 10.63 -8.94
CA LEU A 119 -9.26 9.72 -7.87
C LEU A 119 -8.91 10.50 -6.60
N VAL A 120 -8.23 11.64 -6.74
CA VAL A 120 -7.98 12.57 -5.62
C VAL A 120 -9.30 13.10 -5.06
N ASP A 121 -10.25 13.51 -5.91
CA ASP A 121 -11.57 13.95 -5.44
C ASP A 121 -12.32 12.84 -4.69
N ALA A 122 -12.35 11.62 -5.25
CA ALA A 122 -12.96 10.48 -4.60
C ALA A 122 -12.29 10.15 -3.25
N THR A 123 -10.96 10.19 -3.18
CA THR A 123 -10.19 9.99 -1.94
C THR A 123 -10.58 11.00 -0.87
N GLN A 124 -10.64 12.28 -1.22
CA GLN A 124 -11.03 13.33 -0.27
C GLN A 124 -12.47 13.17 0.19
N ARG A 125 -13.41 12.82 -0.69
CA ARG A 125 -14.81 12.57 -0.32
C ARG A 125 -14.94 11.39 0.64
N VAL A 126 -14.33 10.25 0.31
CA VAL A 126 -14.33 9.05 1.16
C VAL A 126 -13.76 9.39 2.55
N LEU A 127 -12.60 10.03 2.60
CA LEU A 127 -11.96 10.36 3.87
C LEU A 127 -12.76 11.36 4.69
N ASN A 128 -13.33 12.39 4.07
CA ASN A 128 -14.17 13.36 4.77
C ASN A 128 -15.42 12.70 5.39
N THR A 129 -16.07 11.79 4.66
CA THR A 129 -17.18 11.00 5.22
C THR A 129 -16.71 10.16 6.40
N MET A 130 -15.57 9.46 6.27
CA MET A 130 -15.02 8.67 7.38
C MET A 130 -14.74 9.53 8.61
N MET A 131 -14.04 10.67 8.46
CA MET A 131 -13.70 11.57 9.56
C MET A 131 -14.96 12.13 10.24
N GLN A 132 -15.95 12.57 9.45
CA GLN A 132 -17.20 13.13 9.97
C GLN A 132 -17.99 12.10 10.80
N GLN A 133 -18.12 10.86 10.33
CA GLN A 133 -18.90 9.83 11.02
C GLN A 133 -18.16 9.20 12.20
N SER A 134 -16.83 9.09 12.10
CA SER A 134 -16.01 8.47 13.15
C SER A 134 -15.64 9.42 14.27
N GLY A 135 -15.53 10.72 13.99
CA GLY A 135 -14.90 11.71 14.88
C GLY A 135 -13.38 11.69 14.84
N LEU A 136 -12.78 10.89 13.94
CA LEU A 136 -11.32 10.83 13.76
C LEU A 136 -10.80 12.02 12.97
N SER A 137 -9.51 12.28 13.14
CA SER A 137 -8.80 13.39 12.50
C SER A 137 -7.92 12.92 11.35
N LEU A 138 -7.47 13.85 10.51
CA LEU A 138 -6.58 13.53 9.39
C LEU A 138 -5.28 12.83 9.81
N THR A 139 -4.79 13.08 11.04
CA THR A 139 -3.56 12.46 11.56
C THR A 139 -3.72 10.98 11.92
N ASP A 140 -4.96 10.48 12.00
CA ASP A 140 -5.27 9.07 12.22
C ASP A 140 -5.18 8.24 10.92
N PHE A 141 -4.87 8.86 9.78
CA PHE A 141 -4.87 8.22 8.47
C PHE A 141 -3.57 8.44 7.69
N GLY A 142 -3.36 7.57 6.70
CA GLY A 142 -2.35 7.71 5.65
C GLY A 142 -2.88 7.21 4.31
N VAL A 143 -2.12 7.45 3.25
CA VAL A 143 -2.41 6.93 1.90
C VAL A 143 -1.29 6.00 1.45
N PHE A 144 -1.66 4.94 0.74
CA PHE A 144 -0.74 3.90 0.31
C PHE A 144 -0.73 3.73 -1.23
N GLY A 145 0.05 2.77 -1.72
CA GLY A 145 0.06 2.37 -3.12
C GLY A 145 0.47 3.48 -4.09
N SER A 146 -0.15 3.52 -5.26
CA SER A 146 0.21 4.50 -6.29
C SER A 146 -0.05 5.95 -5.90
N MET A 147 -1.02 6.20 -5.01
CA MET A 147 -1.33 7.53 -4.48
C MET A 147 -0.20 8.04 -3.58
N LEU A 148 0.42 7.16 -2.78
CA LEU A 148 1.61 7.47 -1.98
C LEU A 148 2.76 8.01 -2.86
N HIS A 149 2.88 7.47 -4.07
CA HIS A 149 3.98 7.78 -4.98
C HIS A 149 3.66 8.85 -6.02
N GLY A 150 2.40 9.30 -6.10
CA GLY A 150 1.97 10.33 -7.04
C GLY A 150 1.98 9.89 -8.51
N PHE A 151 1.96 8.57 -8.76
CA PHE A 151 1.85 7.99 -10.10
C PHE A 151 0.54 7.22 -10.32
N HIS A 152 -0.47 7.49 -9.49
CA HIS A 152 -1.80 6.92 -9.65
C HIS A 152 -2.41 7.29 -11.00
N HIS A 153 -3.23 6.39 -11.52
CA HIS A 153 -4.04 6.62 -12.70
C HIS A 153 -5.47 6.99 -12.25
N PRO A 154 -6.02 8.16 -12.66
CA PRO A 154 -7.32 8.64 -12.16
C PRO A 154 -8.49 7.68 -12.37
N ASP A 155 -8.47 6.87 -13.43
CA ASP A 155 -9.56 5.94 -13.75
C ASP A 155 -9.29 4.46 -13.39
N PHE A 156 -8.06 4.09 -13.00
CA PHE A 156 -7.67 2.67 -12.83
C PHE A 156 -6.98 2.33 -11.52
N SER A 157 -6.47 3.32 -10.78
CA SER A 157 -5.86 3.07 -9.48
C SER A 157 -6.92 3.05 -8.39
N ASP A 158 -6.76 2.14 -7.44
CA ASP A 158 -7.60 2.05 -6.26
C ASP A 158 -7.22 3.13 -5.22
N ILE A 159 -8.10 3.32 -4.24
CA ILE A 159 -7.85 4.16 -3.07
C ILE A 159 -7.40 3.25 -1.93
N ASP A 160 -6.10 3.27 -1.62
CA ASP A 160 -5.54 2.55 -0.48
C ASP A 160 -5.31 3.50 0.70
N LEU A 161 -6.07 3.31 1.79
CA LEU A 161 -5.92 4.08 3.03
C LEU A 161 -5.28 3.25 4.15
N VAL A 162 -4.52 3.93 4.99
CA VAL A 162 -3.96 3.39 6.24
C VAL A 162 -4.72 4.01 7.40
N VAL A 163 -5.13 3.21 8.39
CA VAL A 163 -5.69 3.69 9.66
C VAL A 163 -4.68 3.43 10.77
N TYR A 164 -4.29 4.47 11.50
CA TYR A 164 -3.27 4.39 12.53
C TYR A 164 -3.89 4.19 13.91
N GLY A 165 -3.72 2.98 14.45
CA GLY A 165 -4.11 2.64 15.82
C GLY A 165 -5.28 1.67 15.89
N ARG A 166 -5.27 0.84 16.94
CA ARG A 166 -6.30 -0.20 17.12
C ARG A 166 -7.69 0.40 17.33
N ASN A 167 -7.80 1.38 18.23
CA ASN A 167 -9.08 2.01 18.55
C ASN A 167 -9.65 2.77 17.34
N GLN A 168 -8.78 3.43 16.56
CA GLN A 168 -9.12 4.09 15.31
C GLN A 168 -9.67 3.09 14.29
N ASN A 169 -8.99 1.95 14.13
CA ASN A 169 -9.45 0.89 13.25
C ASN A 169 -10.80 0.31 13.68
N ASP A 170 -10.98 0.04 14.98
CA ASP A 170 -12.25 -0.45 15.52
C ASP A 170 -13.39 0.56 15.24
N ARG A 171 -13.12 1.86 15.43
CA ARG A 171 -14.07 2.93 15.13
C ARG A 171 -14.43 3.01 13.63
N ILE A 172 -13.45 2.86 12.74
CA ILE A 172 -13.70 2.86 11.29
C ILE A 172 -14.54 1.65 10.88
N ARG A 173 -14.34 0.48 11.49
CA ARG A 173 -15.16 -0.70 11.21
C ARG A 173 -16.63 -0.47 11.58
N GLU A 174 -16.92 0.11 12.74
CA GLU A 174 -18.29 0.47 13.15
C GLU A 174 -18.95 1.46 12.18
N VAL A 175 -18.19 2.47 11.74
CA VAL A 175 -18.67 3.46 10.76
C VAL A 175 -18.96 2.81 9.41
N LEU A 176 -18.06 1.95 8.92
CA LEU A 176 -18.26 1.25 7.66
C LEU A 176 -19.46 0.31 7.72
N GLU A 177 -19.65 -0.43 8.83
CA GLU A 177 -20.85 -1.26 9.04
C GLU A 177 -22.14 -0.43 8.93
N THR A 178 -22.15 0.75 9.55
CA THR A 178 -23.31 1.68 9.47
C THR A 178 -23.53 2.17 8.04
N LEU A 179 -22.47 2.59 7.35
CA LEU A 179 -22.56 3.10 5.98
C LEU A 179 -22.99 2.02 4.99
N TYR A 180 -22.52 0.79 5.15
CA TYR A 180 -22.91 -0.33 4.29
C TYR A 180 -24.37 -0.74 4.48
N ALA A 181 -24.94 -0.53 5.67
CA ALA A 181 -26.36 -0.81 5.93
C ALA A 181 -27.29 0.26 5.33
N ASP A 182 -26.80 1.48 5.13
CA ASP A 182 -27.56 2.57 4.52
C ASP A 182 -27.35 2.60 2.99
N THR A 183 -28.37 2.19 2.23
CA THR A 183 -28.34 2.18 0.76
C THR A 183 -28.19 3.57 0.13
N SER A 184 -28.43 4.64 0.88
CA SER A 184 -28.28 6.02 0.42
C SER A 184 -26.88 6.59 0.66
N SER A 185 -26.03 5.89 1.42
CA SER A 185 -24.70 6.38 1.81
C SER A 185 -23.70 6.50 0.64
N GLY A 186 -23.94 5.75 -0.44
CA GLY A 186 -23.00 5.59 -1.55
C GLY A 186 -21.83 4.64 -1.25
N PHE A 187 -21.85 3.96 -0.10
CA PHE A 187 -20.88 2.91 0.26
C PHE A 187 -21.50 1.53 0.09
N SER A 188 -20.68 0.57 -0.33
CA SER A 188 -21.08 -0.84 -0.39
C SER A 188 -19.90 -1.71 0.03
N ASN A 189 -20.21 -2.86 0.62
CA ASN A 189 -19.22 -3.86 0.96
C ASN A 189 -19.16 -4.90 -0.16
N GLU A 190 -18.05 -4.93 -0.90
CA GLU A 190 -17.81 -5.92 -1.95
C GLU A 190 -18.05 -7.34 -1.43
N PHE A 191 -17.65 -7.61 -0.17
CA PHE A 191 -17.69 -8.90 0.51
C PHE A 191 -19.01 -9.27 1.18
N ALA A 192 -20.08 -8.48 1.03
CA ALA A 192 -21.35 -8.76 1.68
C ALA A 192 -22.10 -9.98 1.10
N HIS A 193 -21.80 -10.39 -0.14
CA HIS A 193 -22.56 -11.42 -0.83
C HIS A 193 -21.90 -12.81 -0.74
N ALA A 194 -22.69 -13.83 -0.39
CA ALA A 194 -22.24 -15.23 -0.31
C ALA A 194 -21.64 -15.77 -1.62
N ASN A 195 -21.99 -15.17 -2.76
CA ASN A 195 -21.52 -15.56 -4.08
C ASN A 195 -20.28 -14.77 -4.55
N ILE A 196 -19.52 -14.13 -3.65
CA ILE A 196 -18.37 -13.29 -4.05
C ILE A 196 -17.31 -14.02 -4.88
N MET A 197 -17.21 -15.34 -4.71
CA MET A 197 -16.28 -16.18 -5.47
C MET A 197 -16.88 -16.75 -6.77
N GLN A 198 -18.12 -16.40 -7.11
CA GLN A 198 -18.75 -16.86 -8.35
C GLN A 198 -17.95 -16.35 -9.56
N GLY A 199 -17.46 -17.30 -10.37
CA GLY A 199 -16.60 -17.01 -11.53
C GLY A 199 -15.12 -16.73 -11.20
N LYS A 200 -14.73 -16.70 -9.92
CA LYS A 200 -13.32 -16.56 -9.50
C LYS A 200 -12.70 -17.94 -9.26
N GLN A 201 -11.45 -18.13 -9.69
CA GLN A 201 -10.71 -19.35 -9.40
C GLN A 201 -10.20 -19.33 -7.95
N TRP A 202 -10.63 -20.27 -7.13
CA TRP A 202 -10.09 -20.46 -5.79
C TRP A 202 -8.66 -21.01 -5.86
N ARG A 203 -7.68 -20.27 -5.34
CA ARG A 203 -6.25 -20.63 -5.41
C ARG A 203 -5.64 -21.05 -4.08
N TYR A 204 -6.33 -20.81 -2.97
CA TYR A 204 -5.84 -21.20 -1.65
C TYR A 204 -6.14 -22.69 -1.38
N GLN A 205 -5.13 -23.44 -0.97
CA GLN A 205 -5.30 -24.86 -0.66
C GLN A 205 -5.84 -25.10 0.76
N ASN A 206 -5.49 -24.20 1.69
CA ASN A 206 -5.71 -24.37 3.13
C ASN A 206 -6.67 -23.33 3.73
N LEU A 207 -7.40 -22.60 2.88
CA LEU A 207 -8.45 -21.67 3.30
C LEU A 207 -9.71 -22.04 2.54
N THR A 208 -10.85 -21.94 3.20
CA THR A 208 -12.18 -21.98 2.60
C THR A 208 -12.63 -20.56 2.22
N VAL A 209 -13.63 -20.46 1.34
CA VAL A 209 -14.27 -19.17 1.00
C VAL A 209 -14.84 -18.47 2.23
N LYS A 210 -15.30 -19.24 3.24
CA LYS A 210 -15.86 -18.69 4.48
C LYS A 210 -14.79 -18.12 5.42
N GLU A 211 -13.56 -18.63 5.34
CA GLU A 211 -12.42 -18.15 6.15
C GLU A 211 -11.72 -16.94 5.54
N PHE A 212 -11.97 -16.63 4.27
CA PHE A 212 -11.45 -15.48 3.53
C PHE A 212 -12.43 -14.31 3.58
#